data_AF-A0A1V6ISH5-F1
#
_entry.id   AF-A0A1V6ISH5-F1
#
_cell.length_a   1.000
_cell.length_b   1.000
_cell.length_c   1.000
_cell.angle_alpha   90.00
_cell.angle_beta   90.00
_cell.angle_gamma   90.00
#
_symmetry.space_group_name_H-M   'P 1'
#
loop_
_entity.id
_entity.type
_entity.pdbx_description
1 polymer ?
#
loop_
_entity_poly.entity_id
_entity_poly.type
_entity_poly.pdbx_seq_one_letter_code
_entity_poly.pdbx_strand_id
1 'polypeptide(L)'
;MSNTEEMIRELKIKIIETLGLIDVGPDDIQDDERLVGGDLGIDSIDVLELVMMIEKDYGVKIDSKKLGVKVFASVSALADHILNHQKKTV
;
A
#
# COMPACT_ATOMS: atom_id res chain seq x y z
N MET A 1 19.53 7.01 1.47
CA MET A 1 18.11 6.75 1.19
C MET A 1 17.80 5.44 1.87
N SER A 2 16.79 5.45 2.75
CA SER A 2 16.37 4.25 3.47
C SER A 2 15.59 3.34 2.52
N ASN A 3 15.76 2.01 2.62
CA ASN A 3 14.95 1.05 1.85
C ASN A 3 13.43 1.29 2.03
N THR A 4 13.02 1.84 3.17
CA THR A 4 11.62 2.19 3.46
C THR A 4 11.14 3.37 2.63
N GLU A 5 11.93 4.42 2.44
CA GLU A 5 11.53 5.61 1.67
C GLU A 5 11.34 5.28 0.18
N GLU A 6 12.21 4.43 -0.37
CA GLU A 6 12.10 3.94 -1.74
C GLU A 6 10.85 3.09 -1.93
N MET A 7 10.59 2.18 -1.00
CA MET A 7 9.38 1.35 -0.98
C MET A 7 8.10 2.20 -0.87
N ILE A 8 8.08 3.19 0.03
CA ILE A 8 6.94 4.10 0.17
C ILE A 8 6.64 4.82 -1.15
N ARG A 9 7.67 5.36 -1.82
CA ARG A 9 7.50 6.05 -3.10
C ARG A 9 6.96 5.10 -4.18
N GLU A 10 7.50 3.89 -4.28
CA GLU A 10 7.03 2.87 -5.22
C GLU A 10 5.57 2.50 -4.95
N LEU A 11 5.21 2.28 -3.69
CA LEU A 11 3.85 1.93 -3.29
C LEU A 11 2.85 3.03 -3.61
N LYS A 12 3.20 4.30 -3.39
CA LYS A 12 2.32 5.43 -3.75
C LYS A 12 1.98 5.41 -5.23
N ILE A 13 2.97 5.22 -6.08
CA ILE A 13 2.79 5.14 -7.54
C ILE A 13 1.89 3.94 -7.87
N LYS A 14 2.18 2.76 -7.32
CA LYS A 14 1.37 1.56 -7.57
C LYS A 14 -0.06 1.69 -7.07
N ILE A 15 -0.30 2.32 -5.92
CA ILE A 15 -1.64 2.56 -5.39
C ILE A 15 -2.43 3.44 -6.36
N ILE A 16 -1.83 4.53 -6.84
CA ILE A 16 -2.45 5.43 -7.81
C ILE A 16 -2.77 4.69 -9.12
N GLU A 17 -1.83 3.90 -9.64
CA GLU A 17 -2.02 3.13 -10.88
C GLU A 17 -3.07 2.03 -10.71
N THR A 18 -3.08 1.34 -9.57
CA THR A 18 -4.00 0.23 -9.28
C THR A 18 -5.43 0.74 -9.11
N LEU A 19 -5.60 1.83 -8.38
CA LEU A 19 -6.92 2.42 -8.12
C LEU A 19 -7.36 3.42 -9.20
N GLY A 20 -6.50 3.71 -10.18
CA GLY A 20 -6.80 4.65 -11.26
C GLY A 20 -7.03 6.08 -10.78
N LEU A 21 -6.32 6.53 -9.75
CA LEU A 21 -6.46 7.88 -9.18
C LEU A 21 -5.82 8.93 -10.10
N ILE A 22 -6.54 9.32 -11.16
CA ILE A 22 -6.05 10.26 -12.19
C ILE A 22 -5.76 11.68 -11.68
N ASP A 23 -6.39 12.09 -10.59
CA ASP A 23 -6.24 13.44 -10.00
C ASP A 23 -5.37 13.45 -8.74
N VAL A 24 -4.71 12.32 -8.39
CA VAL A 24 -3.87 12.18 -7.19
C VAL A 24 -2.44 11.83 -7.61
N GLY A 25 -1.48 12.64 -7.19
CA GLY A 25 -0.06 12.37 -7.35
C GLY A 25 0.56 11.66 -6.14
N PRO A 26 1.75 11.04 -6.29
CA PRO A 26 2.45 10.41 -5.16
C PRO A 26 2.84 11.41 -4.06
N ASP A 27 3.03 12.69 -4.41
CA ASP A 27 3.33 13.73 -3.43
C ASP A 27 2.08 14.21 -2.65
N ASP A 28 0.87 13.91 -3.16
CA ASP A 28 -0.39 14.24 -2.47
C ASP A 28 -0.73 13.22 -1.37
N ILE A 29 -0.20 11.99 -1.48
CA ILE A 29 -0.38 10.94 -0.47
C ILE A 29 0.68 11.13 0.62
N GLN A 30 0.30 11.41 1.86
CA GLN A 30 1.27 11.43 2.96
C GLN A 30 1.63 10.03 3.44
N ASP A 31 2.86 9.85 3.92
CA ASP A 31 3.39 8.53 4.33
C ASP A 31 2.58 7.91 5.49
N ASP A 32 2.18 8.76 6.44
CA ASP A 32 1.47 8.37 7.66
C ASP A 32 -0.04 8.67 7.63
N GLU A 33 -0.55 9.13 6.49
CA GLU A 33 -1.98 9.42 6.33
C GLU A 33 -2.80 8.15 6.11
N ARG A 34 -4.06 8.25 6.51
CA ARG A 34 -5.01 7.15 6.40
C ARG A 34 -5.35 6.89 4.93
N LEU A 35 -4.92 5.73 4.44
CA LEU A 35 -5.29 5.26 3.10
C LEU A 35 -6.80 4.96 3.02
N VAL A 36 -7.30 4.06 3.88
CA VAL A 36 -8.69 3.57 3.81
C VAL A 36 -9.65 4.47 4.58
N GLY A 37 -10.69 4.96 3.92
CA GLY A 37 -11.66 5.88 4.54
C GLY A 37 -11.03 7.22 4.96
N GLY A 38 -9.92 7.61 4.33
CA GLY A 38 -9.37 8.96 4.36
C GLY A 38 -9.81 9.78 3.14
N ASP A 39 -9.08 10.85 2.85
CA ASP A 39 -9.43 11.82 1.79
C ASP A 39 -9.20 11.29 0.36
N LEU A 40 -8.48 10.17 0.23
CA LEU A 40 -8.25 9.48 -1.04
C LEU A 40 -9.48 8.73 -1.57
N GLY A 41 -10.54 8.61 -0.75
CA GLY A 41 -11.77 7.93 -1.15
C GLY A 41 -11.66 6.41 -1.25
N ILE A 42 -10.56 5.81 -0.79
CA ILE A 42 -10.32 4.35 -0.85
C ILE A 42 -11.36 3.64 0.03
N ASP A 43 -12.16 2.79 -0.61
CA ASP A 43 -13.21 2.04 0.03
C ASP A 43 -12.83 0.56 0.30
N SER A 44 -13.78 -0.24 0.76
CA SER A 44 -13.53 -1.65 1.05
C SER A 44 -13.27 -2.54 -0.17
N ILE A 45 -13.72 -2.12 -1.36
CA ILE A 45 -13.49 -2.81 -2.63
C ILE A 45 -12.06 -2.51 -3.09
N ASP A 46 -11.67 -1.25 -3.06
CA ASP A 46 -10.31 -0.80 -3.41
C ASP A 46 -9.25 -1.50 -2.56
N VAL A 47 -9.52 -1.68 -1.26
CA VAL A 47 -8.63 -2.45 -0.37
C VAL A 47 -8.39 -3.87 -0.85
N LEU A 48 -9.41 -4.54 -1.40
CA LEU A 48 -9.22 -5.90 -1.94
C LEU A 48 -8.32 -5.90 -3.17
N GLU A 49 -8.43 -4.87 -4.01
CA GLU A 49 -7.57 -4.72 -5.19
C GLU A 49 -6.12 -4.44 -4.79
N LEU A 50 -5.91 -3.58 -3.79
CA LEU A 50 -4.59 -3.35 -3.22
C LEU A 50 -4.01 -4.63 -2.60
N VAL A 51 -4.79 -5.41 -1.84
CA VAL A 51 -4.34 -6.71 -1.31
C VAL A 51 -3.84 -7.60 -2.45
N MET A 52 -4.64 -7.77 -3.52
CA MET A 52 -4.26 -8.60 -4.65
C MET A 52 -2.99 -8.10 -5.35
N MET A 53 -2.83 -6.79 -5.50
CA MET A 53 -1.60 -6.18 -6.03
C MET A 53 -0.40 -6.53 -5.15
N ILE A 54 -0.52 -6.45 -3.82
CA ILE A 54 0.55 -6.80 -2.90
C ILE A 54 0.93 -8.29 -2.97
N GLU A 55 -0.07 -9.18 -3.01
CA GLU A 55 0.18 -10.61 -3.13
C GLU A 55 0.87 -10.97 -4.44
N LYS A 56 0.50 -10.30 -5.53
CA LYS A 56 1.03 -10.56 -6.88
C LYS A 56 2.42 -9.97 -7.10
N ASP A 57 2.64 -8.73 -6.69
CA ASP A 57 3.86 -7.98 -7.00
C ASP A 57 4.97 -8.24 -5.96
N TYR A 58 4.60 -8.42 -4.69
CA TYR A 58 5.55 -8.59 -3.60
C TYR A 58 5.53 -9.99 -2.98
N GLY A 59 4.56 -10.84 -3.32
CA GLY A 59 4.46 -12.20 -2.75
C GLY A 59 4.08 -12.22 -1.27
N VAL A 60 3.56 -11.11 -0.74
CA VAL A 60 3.17 -10.94 0.67
C VAL A 60 1.68 -11.16 0.80
N LYS A 61 1.27 -12.11 1.65
CA LYS A 61 -0.15 -12.44 1.86
C LYS A 61 -0.77 -11.68 3.02
N ILE A 62 -1.98 -11.16 2.82
CA ILE A 62 -2.78 -10.49 3.85
C ILE A 62 -4.01 -11.37 4.13
N ASP A 63 -3.85 -12.30 5.06
CA ASP A 63 -4.80 -13.39 5.32
C ASP A 63 -5.91 -13.04 6.34
N SER A 64 -5.86 -11.86 6.95
CA SER A 64 -6.83 -11.43 7.95
C SER A 64 -7.36 -10.02 7.70
N LYS A 65 -8.67 -9.83 7.86
CA LYS A 65 -9.30 -8.51 7.84
C LYS A 65 -8.67 -7.54 8.85
N LYS A 66 -8.29 -8.03 10.04
CA LYS A 66 -7.60 -7.22 11.05
C LYS A 66 -6.19 -6.83 10.62
N LEU A 67 -5.50 -7.71 9.89
CA LEU A 67 -4.18 -7.43 9.34
C LEU A 67 -4.30 -6.40 8.21
N GLY A 68 -5.23 -6.58 7.28
CA GLY A 68 -5.48 -5.62 6.21
C GLY A 68 -5.75 -4.20 6.75
N VAL A 69 -6.63 -4.05 7.73
CA VAL A 69 -6.89 -2.73 8.35
C VAL A 69 -5.62 -2.11 8.96
N LYS A 70 -4.71 -2.90 9.52
CA LYS A 70 -3.45 -2.41 10.06
C LYS A 70 -2.43 -2.07 8.98
N VAL A 71 -2.33 -2.91 7.96
CA VAL A 71 -1.36 -2.77 6.86
C VAL A 71 -1.73 -1.61 5.96
N PHE A 72 -3.02 -1.44 5.64
CA PHE A 72 -3.55 -0.29 4.89
C PHE A 72 -3.93 0.88 5.79
N ALA A 73 -3.39 0.94 7.02
CA ALA A 73 -3.59 2.09 7.88
C ALA A 73 -2.87 3.32 7.32
N SER A 74 -1.68 3.15 6.73
CA SER A 74 -0.90 4.19 6.06
C SER A 74 0.09 3.56 5.06
N VAL A 75 0.69 4.38 4.19
CA VAL A 75 1.71 3.87 3.25
C VAL A 75 2.94 3.38 4.00
N SER A 76 3.36 4.07 5.07
CA SER A 76 4.45 3.63 5.95
C SER A 76 4.19 2.23 6.50
N ALA A 77 2.99 1.98 7.03
CA ALA A 77 2.62 0.68 7.60
C ALA A 77 2.64 -0.44 6.54
N LEU A 78 2.21 -0.12 5.32
CA LEU A 78 2.27 -1.02 4.18
C LEU A 78 3.71 -1.34 3.77
N ALA A 79 4.56 -0.31 3.63
CA ALA A 79 5.97 -0.46 3.30
C ALA A 79 6.70 -1.30 4.34
N ASP A 80 6.49 -1.02 5.62
CA ASP A 80 7.06 -1.78 6.72
C ASP A 80 6.58 -3.24 6.70
N HIS A 81 5.29 -3.46 6.44
CA HIS A 81 4.76 -4.82 6.35
C HIS A 81 5.42 -5.61 5.22
N ILE A 82 5.53 -5.00 4.04
CA ILE A 82 6.16 -5.62 2.88
C ILE A 82 7.63 -5.89 3.15
N LEU A 83 8.39 -4.91 3.63
CA LEU A 83 9.83 -5.09 3.90
C LEU A 83 10.10 -6.18 4.93
N ASN A 84 9.23 -6.35 5.92
CA ASN A 84 9.35 -7.42 6.91
C ASN A 84 8.96 -8.80 6.38
N HIS A 85 8.15 -8.88 5.31
CA HIS A 85 7.60 -10.13 4.78
C HIS A 85 8.04 -10.45 3.34
N GLN A 86 8.81 -9.57 2.71
CA GLN A 86 9.34 -9.74 1.38
C GLN A 86 10.25 -10.96 1.40
N LYS A 87 9.75 -12.09 0.91
CA LYS A 87 10.64 -13.14 0.47
C LYS A 87 11.38 -12.55 -0.71
N LYS A 88 12.67 -12.24 -0.52
CA LYS A 88 13.60 -11.99 -1.63
C LYS A 88 13.44 -13.14 -2.61
N THR A 89 12.64 -12.92 -3.65
CA THR A 89 12.60 -13.82 -4.79
C THR A 89 13.80 -13.42 -5.62
N VAL A 90 14.88 -14.18 -5.41
CA VAL A 90 16.14 -14.14 -6.17
C VAL A 90 15.86 -14.48 -7.63
#